data_AF-A0A5F8GPH8-F1
#
_entry.id   AF-A0A5F8GPH8-F1
#
_cell.length_a   1.000
_cell.length_b   1.000
_cell.length_c   1.000
_cell.angle_alpha   90.00
_cell.angle_beta   90.00
_cell.angle_gamma   90.00
#
_symmetry.space_group_name_H-M   'P 1'
#
loop_
_entity.id
_entity.type
_entity.pdbx_description
1 polymer ?
#
loop_
_entity_poly.entity_id
_entity_poly.type
_entity_poly.pdbx_seq_one_letter_code
_entity_poly.pdbx_strand_id
1 'polypeptide(L)'
;MFYKMGFPVQILLMLVMQIPDLYGSILMSQSPSSVSVSPGEKVTMFCQASEPVSYLYGLRTSNSLHWYQQKPGQSPKPIIYRDSYLKEGVPERFAGGGGHMDFTLTINGFEVEDAATYYCLQSEEWPPTMI
;
A
#
# COMPACT_ATOMS: atom_id res chain seq x y z
N MET A 1 8.73 -1.79 -41.24
CA MET A 1 9.19 -0.95 -40.11
C MET A 1 7.94 -0.38 -39.44
N PHE A 2 7.45 -1.05 -38.39
CA PHE A 2 6.31 -0.56 -37.61
C PHE A 2 6.86 0.37 -36.53
N TYR A 3 6.51 1.64 -36.59
CA TYR A 3 6.83 2.59 -35.52
C TYR A 3 6.05 2.17 -34.27
N LYS A 4 6.76 1.69 -33.24
CA LYS A 4 6.26 1.66 -31.86
C LYS A 4 6.04 3.11 -31.43
N MET A 5 4.84 3.63 -31.65
CA MET A 5 4.37 4.83 -30.99
C MET A 5 3.98 4.44 -29.56
N GLY A 6 5.00 4.20 -28.73
CA GLY A 6 4.82 4.04 -27.29
C GLY A 6 4.61 5.40 -26.68
N PHE A 7 3.37 5.87 -26.65
CA PHE A 7 3.00 7.00 -25.80
C PHE A 7 3.24 6.58 -24.34
N PRO A 8 3.98 7.37 -23.53
CA PRO A 8 4.09 7.09 -22.11
C PRO A 8 2.70 7.28 -21.50
N VAL A 9 2.03 6.18 -21.13
CA VAL A 9 0.75 6.23 -20.43
C VAL A 9 1.05 6.64 -18.99
N GLN A 10 1.00 7.94 -18.73
CA GLN A 10 1.23 8.53 -17.42
C GLN A 10 -0.01 8.35 -16.55
N ILE A 11 -0.02 7.34 -15.67
CA ILE A 11 -1.16 7.04 -14.80
C ILE A 11 -1.00 7.80 -13.47
N LEU A 12 -1.87 8.76 -13.18
CA LEU A 12 -1.81 9.58 -11.96
C LEU A 12 -2.65 8.95 -10.83
N LEU A 13 -2.03 8.63 -9.70
CA LEU A 13 -2.71 8.19 -8.47
C LEU A 13 -2.89 9.40 -7.53
N MET A 14 -4.07 9.68 -6.95
CA MET A 14 -4.36 10.87 -6.12
C MET A 14 -4.60 10.51 -4.64
N LEU A 15 -4.16 11.35 -3.67
CA LEU A 15 -4.27 11.13 -2.21
C LEU A 15 -5.22 12.08 -1.46
N VAL A 16 -5.70 11.58 -0.31
CA VAL A 16 -6.60 12.20 0.68
C VAL A 16 -5.79 12.99 1.73
N MET A 17 -6.30 14.16 2.14
CA MET A 17 -5.77 14.97 3.26
C MET A 17 -6.29 14.44 4.60
N GLN A 18 -5.43 14.32 5.60
CA GLN A 18 -5.77 13.83 6.94
C GLN A 18 -6.28 14.97 7.86
N ILE A 19 -7.36 14.71 8.59
CA ILE A 19 -7.82 15.49 9.75
C ILE A 19 -7.45 14.67 11.00
N PRO A 20 -6.66 15.18 11.94
CA PRO A 20 -6.39 14.47 13.18
C PRO A 20 -7.52 14.74 14.18
N ASP A 21 -8.32 13.71 14.51
CA ASP A 21 -9.27 13.78 15.63
C ASP A 21 -8.90 12.78 16.75
N LEU A 22 -8.64 13.38 17.91
CA LEU A 22 -8.61 12.89 19.30
C LEU A 22 -7.61 11.79 19.75
N TYR A 23 -7.01 12.08 20.92
CA TYR A 23 -6.07 11.30 21.72
C TYR A 23 -6.29 9.77 21.72
N GLY A 24 -5.24 9.01 21.36
CA GLY A 24 -5.17 7.55 21.52
C GLY A 24 -5.45 6.73 20.26
N SER A 25 -4.94 7.15 19.10
CA SER A 25 -5.01 6.35 17.87
C SER A 25 -3.64 6.33 17.16
N ILE A 26 -3.16 5.16 16.76
CA ILE A 26 -1.98 5.03 15.88
C ILE A 26 -2.24 5.83 14.59
N LEU A 27 -1.44 6.87 14.39
CA LEU A 27 -1.47 7.66 13.17
C LEU A 27 -0.67 6.94 12.10
N MET A 28 -1.25 6.86 10.92
CA MET A 28 -0.58 6.34 9.74
C MET A 28 -0.15 7.55 8.88
N SER A 29 0.84 7.37 8.02
CA SER A 29 1.17 8.33 6.95
C SER A 29 1.67 7.56 5.73
N GLN A 30 1.40 8.06 4.52
CA GLN A 30 1.79 7.39 3.28
C GLN A 30 2.54 8.32 2.34
N SER A 31 3.51 7.77 1.60
CA SER A 31 4.23 8.49 0.56
C SER A 31 4.66 7.58 -0.60
N PRO A 32 4.90 8.11 -1.81
CA PRO A 32 4.54 9.46 -2.24
C PRO A 32 3.02 9.65 -2.30
N SER A 33 2.56 10.91 -2.33
CA SER A 33 1.12 11.16 -2.35
C SER A 33 0.45 10.77 -3.67
N SER A 34 1.20 10.96 -4.75
CA SER A 34 0.84 10.60 -6.10
C SER A 34 2.11 10.21 -6.81
N VAL A 35 2.03 9.19 -7.64
CA VAL A 35 3.12 8.84 -8.54
C VAL A 35 2.53 8.42 -9.87
N SER A 36 3.28 8.71 -10.91
CA SER A 36 2.99 8.23 -12.25
C SER A 36 4.14 7.40 -12.75
N VAL A 37 3.78 6.23 -13.27
CA VAL A 37 4.69 5.10 -13.49
C VAL A 37 4.39 4.56 -14.88
N SER A 38 5.42 4.33 -15.67
CA SER A 38 5.26 3.70 -16.99
C SER A 38 5.10 2.19 -16.84
N PRO A 39 4.38 1.52 -17.75
CA PRO A 39 4.29 0.07 -17.73
C PRO A 39 5.67 -0.61 -17.75
N GLY A 40 5.87 -1.60 -16.88
CA GLY A 40 7.14 -2.32 -16.72
C GLY A 40 8.11 -1.69 -15.72
N GLU A 41 7.85 -0.47 -15.23
CA GLU A 41 8.68 0.15 -14.20
C GLU A 41 8.35 -0.39 -12.80
N LYS A 42 9.27 -0.19 -11.85
CA LYS A 42 9.06 -0.50 -10.43
C LYS A 42 8.50 0.73 -9.72
N VAL A 43 7.51 0.54 -8.88
CA VAL A 43 7.03 1.56 -7.94
C VAL A 43 7.11 1.04 -6.51
N THR A 44 7.51 1.92 -5.59
CA THR A 44 7.49 1.66 -4.15
C THR A 44 6.71 2.76 -3.45
N MET A 45 5.73 2.34 -2.67
CA MET A 45 4.97 3.17 -1.74
C MET A 45 5.43 2.85 -0.32
N PHE A 46 5.36 3.85 0.54
CA PHE A 46 5.76 3.80 1.92
C PHE A 46 4.56 4.09 2.80
N CYS A 47 4.52 3.42 3.95
CA CYS A 47 3.57 3.67 5.00
C CYS A 47 4.31 3.71 6.33
N GLN A 48 4.13 4.78 7.09
CA GLN A 48 4.76 4.97 8.39
C GLN A 48 3.71 5.13 9.47
N ALA A 49 3.85 4.36 10.55
CA ALA A 49 3.01 4.43 11.74
C ALA A 49 3.70 5.28 12.83
N SER A 50 2.91 6.00 13.62
CA SER A 50 3.41 6.77 14.77
C SER A 50 3.89 5.91 15.92
N GLU A 51 3.44 4.65 15.98
CA GLU A 51 3.76 3.67 17.00
C GLU A 51 3.95 2.29 16.38
N PRO A 52 4.60 1.34 17.08
CA PRO A 52 4.78 -0.02 16.59
C PRO A 52 3.47 -0.75 16.26
N VAL A 53 3.29 -1.14 14.99
CA VAL A 53 2.17 -1.94 14.49
C VAL A 53 2.61 -3.41 14.41
N SER A 54 2.90 -3.99 15.56
CA SER A 54 3.31 -5.39 15.66
C SER A 54 2.93 -6.01 17.00
N TYR A 55 2.48 -7.27 16.97
CA TYR A 55 2.17 -8.05 18.16
C TYR A 55 3.09 -9.25 18.29
N LEU A 56 3.22 -9.75 19.53
CA LEU A 56 3.96 -10.97 19.84
C LEU A 56 3.03 -12.19 19.79
N TYR A 57 3.47 -13.23 19.10
CA TYR A 57 2.85 -14.56 19.12
C TYR A 57 3.90 -15.60 19.50
N GLY A 58 3.99 -15.89 20.81
CA GLY A 58 5.07 -16.69 21.39
C GLY A 58 6.41 -15.98 21.28
N LEU A 59 7.41 -16.63 20.67
CA LEU A 59 8.75 -16.06 20.41
C LEU A 59 8.86 -15.34 19.05
N ARG A 60 7.75 -15.10 18.36
CA ARG A 60 7.74 -14.39 17.06
C ARG A 60 7.01 -13.06 17.17
N THR A 61 7.49 -12.09 16.41
CA THR A 61 6.81 -10.82 16.16
C THR A 61 6.07 -10.91 14.83
N SER A 62 4.80 -10.49 14.81
CA SER A 62 3.99 -10.39 13.60
C SER A 62 3.52 -8.95 13.43
N ASN A 63 3.58 -8.44 12.20
CA ASN A 63 3.08 -7.12 11.88
C ASN A 63 1.55 -7.14 11.72
N SER A 64 0.88 -6.08 12.18
CA SER A 64 -0.58 -5.87 12.07
C SER A 64 -0.95 -4.91 10.94
N LEU A 65 -0.10 -4.82 9.90
CA LEU A 65 -0.31 -3.94 8.75
C LEU A 65 -0.83 -4.71 7.53
N HIS A 66 -1.73 -4.07 6.79
CA HIS A 66 -2.34 -4.59 5.58
C HIS A 66 -2.32 -3.53 4.48
N TRP A 67 -2.21 -3.97 3.23
CA TRP A 67 -2.34 -3.11 2.04
C TRP A 67 -3.62 -3.43 1.29
N TYR A 68 -4.30 -2.38 0.84
CA TYR A 68 -5.51 -2.45 0.03
C TYR A 68 -5.31 -1.74 -1.30
N GLN A 69 -5.97 -2.25 -2.33
CA GLN A 69 -6.08 -1.64 -3.65
C GLN A 69 -7.53 -1.25 -3.90
N GLN A 70 -7.77 0.01 -4.28
CA GLN A 70 -9.07 0.51 -4.70
C GLN A 70 -9.01 1.00 -6.15
N LYS A 71 -9.67 0.25 -7.03
CA LYS A 71 -9.89 0.68 -8.42
C LYS A 71 -11.04 1.69 -8.48
N PRO A 72 -11.04 2.63 -9.45
CA PRO A 72 -12.13 3.59 -9.62
C PRO A 72 -13.50 2.91 -9.63
N GLY A 73 -14.43 3.39 -8.79
CA GLY A 73 -15.79 2.86 -8.67
C GLY A 73 -15.91 1.50 -7.97
N GLN A 74 -14.83 0.93 -7.41
CA GLN A 74 -14.87 -0.30 -6.62
C GLN A 74 -14.61 -0.04 -5.13
N SER A 75 -15.00 -0.99 -4.29
CA SER A 75 -14.60 -1.01 -2.88
C SER A 75 -13.10 -1.37 -2.75
N PRO A 76 -12.39 -0.89 -1.71
CA PRO A 76 -11.04 -1.35 -1.41
C PRO A 76 -10.99 -2.88 -1.24
N LYS A 77 -9.99 -3.52 -1.83
CA LYS A 77 -9.75 -4.96 -1.72
C LYS A 77 -8.37 -5.22 -1.11
N PRO A 78 -8.25 -6.18 -0.17
CA PRO A 78 -6.95 -6.49 0.43
C PRO A 78 -6.04 -7.14 -0.61
N ILE A 79 -4.79 -6.69 -0.68
CA ILE A 79 -3.77 -7.25 -1.56
C ILE A 79 -2.61 -7.89 -0.78
N ILE A 80 -2.26 -7.31 0.37
CA ILE A 80 -1.23 -7.86 1.28
C ILE A 80 -1.76 -7.77 2.70
N TYR A 81 -1.54 -8.83 3.49
CA TYR A 81 -1.87 -8.86 4.90
C TYR A 81 -0.65 -9.23 5.73
N ARG A 82 -0.62 -8.81 7.01
CA ARG A 82 0.51 -9.03 7.92
C ARG A 82 1.86 -8.63 7.27
N ASP A 83 1.88 -7.44 6.70
CA ASP A 83 3.01 -6.77 6.04
C ASP A 83 3.54 -7.43 4.74
N SER A 84 3.61 -8.75 4.65
CA SER A 84 4.29 -9.44 3.53
C SER A 84 3.52 -10.59 2.91
N TYR A 85 2.37 -11.01 3.46
CA TYR A 85 1.60 -12.12 2.89
C TYR A 85 0.67 -11.65 1.79
N LEU A 86 0.89 -12.18 0.59
CA LEU A 86 0.09 -11.88 -0.58
C LEU A 86 -1.30 -12.53 -0.49
N LYS A 87 -2.35 -11.77 -0.80
CA LYS A 87 -3.71 -12.32 -0.89
C LYS A 87 -3.84 -13.20 -2.13
N GLU A 88 -4.60 -14.29 -2.04
CA GLU A 88 -4.88 -15.18 -3.17
C GLU A 88 -5.43 -14.41 -4.38
N GLY A 89 -4.89 -14.70 -5.57
CA GLY A 89 -5.24 -14.05 -6.82
C GLY A 89 -4.53 -12.73 -7.09
N VAL A 90 -3.74 -12.21 -6.15
CA VAL A 90 -2.88 -11.05 -6.40
C VAL A 90 -1.59 -11.52 -7.09
N PRO A 91 -1.12 -10.83 -8.16
CA PRO A 91 0.11 -11.20 -8.85
C PRO A 91 1.37 -11.13 -7.97
N GLU A 92 2.31 -12.05 -8.16
CA GLU A 92 3.58 -12.11 -7.41
C GLU A 92 4.49 -10.88 -7.60
N ARG A 93 4.19 -10.03 -8.60
CA ARG A 93 4.87 -8.73 -8.77
C ARG A 93 4.64 -7.77 -7.60
N PHE A 94 3.58 -7.97 -6.81
CA PHE A 94 3.31 -7.22 -5.58
C PHE A 94 4.11 -7.82 -4.41
N ALA A 95 4.83 -6.96 -3.69
CA ALA A 95 5.62 -7.36 -2.53
C ALA A 95 5.45 -6.33 -1.42
N GLY A 96 5.14 -6.81 -0.22
CA GLY A 96 5.12 -6.01 0.98
C GLY A 96 6.36 -6.26 1.82
N GLY A 97 6.74 -5.31 2.66
CA GLY A 97 7.85 -5.50 3.57
C GLY A 97 8.09 -4.27 4.45
N GLY A 98 9.07 -4.39 5.32
CA GLY A 98 9.30 -3.45 6.40
C GLY A 98 8.94 -4.10 7.72
N GLY A 99 8.44 -3.30 8.67
CA GLY A 99 8.01 -3.79 9.96
C GLY A 99 8.14 -2.75 11.06
N HIS A 100 7.54 -3.07 12.20
CA HIS A 100 7.51 -2.21 13.39
C HIS A 100 6.76 -0.90 13.11
N MET A 101 7.35 0.06 12.43
CA MET A 101 6.77 1.38 12.17
C MET A 101 6.85 1.78 10.69
N ASP A 102 7.80 1.23 9.92
CA ASP A 102 8.04 1.61 8.53
C ASP A 102 7.75 0.44 7.60
N PHE A 103 6.83 0.65 6.67
CA PHE A 103 6.28 -0.37 5.80
C PHE A 103 6.33 0.07 4.35
N THR A 104 6.38 -0.89 3.45
CA THR A 104 6.51 -0.66 2.02
C THR A 104 5.57 -1.58 1.24
N LEU A 105 5.10 -1.06 0.11
CA LEU A 105 4.46 -1.82 -0.95
C LEU A 105 5.23 -1.57 -2.23
N THR A 106 5.76 -2.63 -2.81
CA THR A 106 6.49 -2.62 -4.07
C THR A 106 5.67 -3.33 -5.13
N ILE A 107 5.56 -2.72 -6.31
CA ILE A 107 5.02 -3.36 -7.52
C ILE A 107 6.14 -3.42 -8.54
N ASN A 108 6.62 -4.63 -8.84
CA ASN A 108 7.70 -4.85 -9.80
C ASN A 108 7.13 -5.10 -11.20
N GLY A 109 7.38 -4.19 -12.15
CA GLY A 109 6.78 -4.32 -13.46
C GLY A 109 5.31 -3.90 -13.42
N PHE A 110 5.09 -2.63 -13.09
CA PHE A 110 3.78 -2.00 -13.01
C PHE A 110 3.00 -2.20 -14.30
N GLU A 111 1.73 -2.58 -14.20
CA GLU A 111 0.84 -2.76 -15.36
C GLU A 111 -0.29 -1.73 -15.35
N VAL A 112 -0.91 -1.49 -16.51
CA VAL A 112 -2.02 -0.52 -16.63
C VAL A 112 -3.19 -0.89 -15.71
N GLU A 113 -3.39 -2.17 -15.46
CA GLU A 113 -4.42 -2.68 -14.55
C GLU A 113 -4.12 -2.45 -13.06
N ASP A 114 -2.88 -2.09 -12.71
CA ASP A 114 -2.44 -1.77 -11.35
C ASP A 114 -2.75 -0.30 -10.99
N ALA A 115 -3.29 0.48 -11.93
CA ALA A 115 -3.79 1.83 -11.71
C ALA A 115 -4.94 1.86 -10.67
N ALA A 116 -4.62 2.28 -9.45
CA ALA A 116 -5.55 2.28 -8.32
C ALA A 116 -5.07 3.18 -7.19
N THR A 117 -5.96 3.55 -6.28
CA THR A 117 -5.55 4.13 -5.00
C THR A 117 -5.12 2.99 -4.05
N TYR A 118 -4.02 3.19 -3.35
CA TYR A 118 -3.46 2.19 -2.43
C TYR A 118 -3.46 2.73 -1.00
N TYR A 119 -3.85 1.87 -0.07
CA TYR A 119 -4.06 2.24 1.33
C TYR A 119 -3.35 1.24 2.23
N CYS A 120 -2.61 1.74 3.23
CA CYS A 120 -2.16 0.93 4.33
C CYS A 120 -3.11 1.08 5.52
N LEU A 121 -3.30 -0.01 6.25
CA LEU A 121 -4.18 -0.06 7.40
C LEU A 121 -3.49 -0.82 8.53
N GLN A 122 -3.51 -0.25 9.73
CA GLN A 122 -3.11 -0.93 10.96
C GLN A 122 -4.32 -1.57 11.63
N SER A 123 -4.15 -2.77 12.20
CA SER A 123 -5.19 -3.45 12.98
C SER A 123 -4.73 -3.81 14.40
N GLU A 124 -3.75 -3.08 14.92
CA GLU A 124 -3.22 -3.24 16.28
C GLU A 124 -4.12 -2.54 17.30
N GLU A 125 -4.48 -1.27 17.03
CA GLU A 125 -5.35 -0.48 17.88
C GLU A 125 -6.75 -0.32 17.27
N TRP A 126 -7.78 -0.34 18.13
CA TRP A 126 -9.18 -0.15 17.75
C TRP A 126 -9.66 1.27 18.11
N PRO A 127 -10.35 1.98 17.19
CA PRO A 127 -10.71 1.55 15.85
C PRO A 127 -9.50 1.53 14.88
N PRO A 128 -9.49 0.64 13.87
CA PRO A 128 -8.40 0.57 12.89
C PRO A 128 -8.25 1.88 12.13
N THR A 129 -7.01 2.29 11.90
CA THR A 129 -6.69 3.52 11.14
C THR A 129 -6.41 3.16 9.68
N MET A 130 -7.17 3.76 8.77
CA MET A 130 -6.99 3.70 7.31
C MET A 130 -6.65 5.10 6.79
N ILE A 131 -5.76 5.20 5.81
CA ILE A 131 -5.55 6.40 4.97
C ILE A 131 -6.12 6.12 3.61
#